data_AF-A0A382AMX7-F1
#
_entry.id   AF-A0A382AMX7-F1
#
_cell.length_a   1.000
_cell.length_b   1.000
_cell.length_c   1.000
_cell.angle_alpha   90.00
_cell.angle_beta   90.00
_cell.angle_gamma   90.00
#
_symmetry.space_group_name_H-M   'P 1'
#
loop_
_entity.id
_entity.type
_entity.pdbx_description
1 polymer ?
#
loop_
_entity_poly.entity_id
_entity_poly.type
_entity_poly.pdbx_seq_one_letter_code
_entity_poly.pdbx_strand_id
1 'polypeptide(L)'
;MGKEVKNNSMETFFVTTQTLENYGAHCESGKFADNHAYWKFKAGSDYIITGVDRLQDAVAFVAAITMENGIGYKEFPCHFEQVPHDYQTEYEMAQLDQDGEITYPAKRIDVGTFMLEKEVEKKS
;
A
#
# COMPACT_ATOMS: atom_id res chain seq x y z
N MET A 1 -7.48 33.00 4.12
CA MET A 1 -6.46 32.64 5.11
C MET A 1 -5.86 31.31 4.66
N GLY A 2 -4.72 31.34 3.97
CA GLY A 2 -4.08 30.12 3.48
C GLY A 2 -3.64 29.27 4.66
N LYS A 3 -4.04 28.00 4.69
CA LYS A 3 -3.47 27.03 5.63
C LYS A 3 -2.03 26.78 5.18
N GLU A 4 -1.09 27.42 5.84
CA GLU A 4 0.32 27.17 5.73
C GLU A 4 0.57 25.72 6.20
N VAL A 5 0.99 24.84 5.29
CA VAL A 5 1.35 23.46 5.63
C VAL A 5 2.67 23.52 6.38
N LYS A 6 2.64 23.29 7.69
CA LYS A 6 3.84 23.27 8.54
C LYS A 6 4.49 21.89 8.47
N ASN A 7 5.77 21.89 8.09
CA ASN A 7 6.72 20.79 8.02
C ASN A 7 6.31 19.57 7.18
N ASN A 8 6.82 19.49 5.94
CA ASN A 8 7.08 18.21 5.31
C ASN A 8 8.16 17.51 6.15
N SER A 9 7.79 16.53 6.96
CA SER A 9 8.78 15.63 7.55
C SER A 9 9.65 15.08 6.41
N MET A 10 10.97 14.97 6.63
CA MET A 10 11.85 14.29 5.68
C MET A 10 11.79 12.76 5.82
N GLU A 11 10.93 12.27 6.72
CA GLU A 11 10.84 10.85 7.00
C GLU A 11 10.17 10.13 5.84
N THR A 12 10.81 9.05 5.42
CA THR A 12 10.35 8.20 4.32
C THR A 12 10.14 6.80 4.88
N PHE A 13 8.95 6.25 4.65
CA PHE A 13 8.56 4.95 5.15
C PHE A 13 8.22 4.02 4.00
N PHE A 14 8.81 2.84 4.00
CA PHE A 14 8.46 1.76 3.09
C PHE A 14 7.40 0.88 3.75
N VAL A 15 6.32 0.58 3.02
CA VAL A 15 5.25 -0.31 3.45
C VAL A 15 4.87 -1.24 2.29
N THR A 16 4.89 -2.54 2.53
CA THR A 16 4.40 -3.54 1.57
C THR A 16 3.10 -4.16 2.06
N THR A 17 2.14 -4.33 1.15
CA THR A 17 0.92 -5.09 1.40
C THR A 17 1.06 -6.55 0.97
N GLN A 18 0.25 -7.40 1.58
CA GLN A 18 0.07 -8.80 1.20
C GLN A 18 -1.38 -9.02 0.80
N THR A 19 -1.57 -9.55 -0.41
CA THR A 19 -2.89 -9.94 -0.91
C THR A 19 -3.13 -11.44 -0.72
N LEU A 20 -4.32 -11.83 -0.27
CA LEU A 20 -4.79 -13.21 -0.26
C LEU A 20 -6.09 -13.30 -1.03
N GLU A 21 -6.18 -14.29 -1.90
CA GLU A 21 -7.38 -14.57 -2.69
C GLU A 21 -7.97 -15.92 -2.27
N ASN A 22 -9.26 -15.94 -1.96
CA ASN A 22 -10.01 -17.15 -1.64
C ASN A 22 -10.65 -17.73 -2.90
N TYR A 23 -9.98 -18.69 -3.49
CA TYR A 23 -10.47 -19.36 -4.69
C TYR A 23 -11.78 -20.12 -4.46
N GLY A 24 -12.06 -20.54 -3.23
CA GLY A 24 -13.32 -21.18 -2.89
C GLY A 24 -14.52 -20.21 -2.93
N ALA A 25 -14.31 -18.90 -2.90
CA ALA A 25 -15.39 -17.91 -3.05
C ALA A 25 -15.80 -17.66 -4.52
N HIS A 26 -15.02 -18.15 -5.50
CA HIS A 26 -15.31 -17.95 -6.93
C HIS A 26 -16.38 -18.88 -7.47
N CYS A 27 -16.45 -20.10 -6.94
CA CYS A 27 -17.35 -21.16 -7.42
C CYS A 27 -18.22 -21.77 -6.31
N GLU A 28 -17.90 -21.50 -5.04
CA GLU A 28 -18.55 -22.06 -3.86
C GLU A 28 -18.85 -20.96 -2.83
N SER A 29 -19.20 -21.34 -1.60
CA SER A 29 -19.51 -20.36 -0.54
C SER A 29 -18.30 -19.58 -0.03
N GLY A 30 -17.07 -20.06 -0.27
CA GLY A 30 -15.83 -19.50 0.30
C GLY A 30 -15.71 -19.63 1.82
N LYS A 31 -16.70 -20.21 2.51
CA LYS A 31 -16.75 -20.26 3.98
C LYS A 31 -15.96 -21.43 4.53
N PHE A 32 -15.30 -21.20 5.66
CA PHE A 32 -14.63 -22.26 6.42
C PHE A 32 -15.62 -23.34 6.90
N ALA A 33 -16.83 -22.94 7.35
CA ALA A 33 -17.85 -23.86 7.85
C ALA A 33 -18.33 -24.89 6.81
N ASP A 34 -18.24 -24.54 5.53
CA ASP A 34 -18.63 -25.42 4.42
C ASP A 34 -17.42 -26.18 3.85
N ASN A 35 -16.24 -26.09 4.48
CA ASN A 35 -14.97 -26.60 3.99
C ASN A 35 -14.57 -26.04 2.60
N HIS A 36 -15.01 -24.82 2.29
CA HIS A 36 -14.77 -24.14 1.01
C HIS A 36 -13.80 -22.96 1.14
N ALA A 37 -13.00 -22.89 2.22
CA ALA A 37 -11.98 -21.86 2.38
C ALA A 37 -10.66 -22.32 1.73
N TYR A 38 -10.29 -21.73 0.59
CA TYR A 38 -9.03 -22.02 -0.09
C TYR A 38 -8.28 -20.73 -0.44
N TRP A 39 -7.39 -20.31 0.47
CA TRP A 39 -6.67 -19.05 0.38
C TRP A 39 -5.29 -19.24 -0.26
N LYS A 40 -4.93 -18.36 -1.19
CA LYS A 40 -3.61 -18.32 -1.83
C LYS A 40 -2.98 -16.93 -1.66
N PHE A 41 -1.71 -16.91 -1.25
CA PHE A 41 -0.88 -15.71 -1.26
C PHE A 41 -0.70 -15.20 -2.69
N LYS A 42 -0.91 -13.89 -2.88
CA LYS A 42 -0.68 -13.14 -4.13
C LYS A 42 0.28 -12.00 -3.86
N ALA A 43 0.97 -11.50 -4.89
CA ALA A 43 1.74 -10.28 -4.72
C ALA A 43 0.79 -9.15 -4.27
N GLY A 44 1.20 -8.38 -3.26
CA GLY A 44 0.51 -7.13 -2.91
C GLY A 44 1.14 -5.96 -3.66
N SER A 45 1.32 -4.85 -2.96
CA SER A 45 1.87 -3.61 -3.51
C SER A 45 2.89 -2.98 -2.57
N ASP A 46 3.90 -2.36 -3.15
CA ASP A 46 4.89 -1.56 -2.44
C ASP A 46 4.48 -0.08 -2.43
N TYR A 47 4.65 0.56 -1.26
CA TYR A 47 4.34 1.96 -1.02
C TYR A 47 5.53 2.65 -0.37
N ILE A 48 5.89 3.83 -0.89
CA ILE A 48 6.84 4.75 -0.27
C ILE A 48 6.06 5.96 0.22
N ILE A 49 6.00 6.15 1.54
CA ILE A 49 5.15 7.15 2.19
C ILE A 49 6.00 8.26 2.79
N THR A 50 5.62 9.51 2.49
CA THR A 50 6.19 10.73 3.09
C THR A 50 5.08 11.62 3.67
N GLY A 51 5.45 12.68 4.40
CA GLY A 51 4.50 13.66 4.93
C GLY A 51 3.83 13.24 6.24
N VAL A 52 4.39 12.26 6.93
CA VAL A 52 4.05 11.86 8.31
C VAL A 52 5.32 11.68 9.13
N ASP A 53 5.23 11.78 10.46
CA ASP A 53 6.42 11.75 11.34
C ASP A 53 6.73 10.37 11.91
N ARG A 54 5.80 9.40 11.78
CA ARG A 54 5.92 8.08 12.42
C ARG A 54 5.55 6.95 11.47
N LEU A 55 6.29 5.84 11.61
CA LEU A 55 6.04 4.60 10.87
C LEU A 55 4.60 4.10 11.06
N GLN A 56 4.04 4.22 12.26
CA GLN A 56 2.67 3.77 12.55
C GLN A 56 1.63 4.58 11.76
N ASP A 57 1.87 5.88 11.56
CA ASP A 57 0.96 6.74 10.80
C ASP A 57 1.02 6.40 9.31
N ALA A 58 2.22 6.07 8.78
CA ALA A 58 2.38 5.59 7.41
C ALA A 58 1.65 4.24 7.19
N VAL A 59 1.81 3.28 8.10
CA VAL A 59 1.13 1.98 8.02
C VAL A 59 -0.38 2.14 8.14
N ALA A 60 -0.85 2.98 9.06
CA ALA A 60 -2.28 3.26 9.22
C ALA A 60 -2.86 3.93 7.97
N PHE A 61 -2.12 4.86 7.34
CA PHE A 61 -2.51 5.47 6.08
C PHE A 61 -2.64 4.43 4.96
N VAL A 62 -1.62 3.59 4.75
CA VAL A 62 -1.67 2.53 3.73
C VAL A 62 -2.84 1.58 3.99
N ALA A 63 -3.02 1.13 5.23
CA ALA A 63 -4.17 0.30 5.59
C ALA A 63 -5.51 0.99 5.26
N ALA A 64 -5.64 2.30 5.52
CA ALA A 64 -6.86 3.04 5.23
C ALA A 64 -7.19 3.11 3.72
N ILE A 65 -6.18 3.09 2.85
CA ILE A 65 -6.38 3.18 1.39
C ILE A 65 -6.45 1.83 0.68
N THR A 66 -5.97 0.73 1.29
CA THR A 66 -5.87 -0.58 0.62
C THR A 66 -6.49 -1.74 1.36
N MET A 67 -6.69 -1.64 2.68
CA MET A 67 -7.04 -2.82 3.48
C MET A 67 -8.43 -3.32 3.13
N GLU A 68 -8.50 -4.58 2.73
CA GLU A 68 -9.76 -5.28 2.48
C GLU A 68 -9.81 -6.55 3.34
N ASN A 69 -10.99 -6.85 3.87
CA ASN A 69 -11.21 -8.04 4.70
C ASN A 69 -12.47 -8.79 4.26
N GLY A 70 -12.59 -9.03 2.96
CA GLY A 70 -13.67 -9.78 2.34
C GLY A 70 -13.54 -11.30 2.52
N ILE A 71 -14.58 -12.01 2.09
CA ILE A 71 -14.59 -13.48 2.00
C ILE A 71 -13.82 -14.01 0.79
N GLY A 72 -13.80 -13.25 -0.31
CA GLY A 72 -13.10 -13.59 -1.55
C GLY A 72 -11.68 -13.03 -1.64
N TYR A 73 -11.42 -11.94 -0.92
CA TYR A 73 -10.18 -11.17 -1.04
C TYR A 73 -9.80 -10.55 0.30
N LYS A 74 -8.51 -10.53 0.60
CA LYS A 74 -7.94 -9.79 1.72
C LYS A 74 -6.69 -9.08 1.25
N GLU A 75 -6.47 -7.87 1.75
CA GLU A 75 -5.22 -7.15 1.59
C GLU A 75 -4.89 -6.43 2.89
N PHE A 76 -3.65 -6.51 3.33
CA PHE A 76 -3.19 -5.85 4.56
C PHE A 76 -1.70 -5.53 4.51
N PRO A 77 -1.22 -4.48 5.19
CA PRO A 77 0.21 -4.24 5.38
C PRO A 77 0.88 -5.43 6.09
N CYS A 78 2.01 -5.90 5.56
CA CYS A 78 2.72 -7.07 6.09
C CYS A 78 4.21 -6.82 6.39
N HIS A 79 4.80 -5.79 5.78
CA HIS A 79 6.17 -5.33 6.03
C HIS A 79 6.19 -3.81 6.07
N PHE A 80 7.01 -3.25 6.95
CA PHE A 80 7.13 -1.81 7.10
C PHE A 80 8.43 -1.42 7.79
N GLU A 81 9.07 -0.37 7.29
CA GLU A 81 10.34 0.14 7.82
C GLU A 81 10.55 1.61 7.46
N GLN A 82 11.40 2.29 8.23
CA GLN A 82 11.89 3.63 7.88
C GLN A 82 13.08 3.47 6.94
N VAL A 83 13.09 4.21 5.84
CA VAL A 83 14.08 4.10 4.77
C VAL A 83 14.65 5.46 4.36
N PRO A 84 15.80 5.50 3.68
CA PRO A 84 16.29 6.72 3.04
C PRO A 84 15.28 7.29 2.03
N HIS A 85 15.36 8.60 1.77
CA HIS A 85 14.43 9.28 0.86
C HIS A 85 14.52 8.78 -0.60
N ASP A 86 15.72 8.38 -1.01
CA ASP A 86 16.03 7.85 -2.34
C ASP A 86 15.90 6.31 -2.42
N TYR A 87 15.25 5.69 -1.43
CA TYR A 87 15.09 4.24 -1.38
C TYR A 87 14.39 3.68 -2.63
N GLN A 88 14.97 2.60 -3.15
CA GLN A 88 14.42 1.77 -4.20
C GLN A 88 14.07 0.40 -3.62
N THR A 89 12.89 -0.13 -3.99
CA THR A 89 12.49 -1.44 -3.52
C THR A 89 13.30 -2.55 -4.18
N GLU A 90 13.34 -3.73 -3.56
CA GLU A 90 13.97 -4.90 -4.15
C GLU A 90 13.41 -5.21 -5.54
N TYR A 91 12.11 -4.99 -5.76
CA TYR A 91 11.47 -5.22 -7.05
C TYR A 91 11.85 -4.16 -8.09
N GLU A 92 12.00 -2.89 -7.71
CA GLU A 92 12.52 -1.85 -8.60
C GLU A 92 13.97 -2.15 -9.01
N MET A 93 14.82 -2.57 -8.07
CA MET A 93 16.21 -2.95 -8.35
C MET A 93 16.29 -4.19 -9.25
N ALA A 94 15.43 -5.20 -9.03
CA ALA A 94 15.39 -6.40 -9.86
C ALA A 94 14.98 -6.09 -11.30
N GLN A 95 14.03 -5.17 -11.52
CA GLN A 95 13.65 -4.70 -12.86
C GLN A 95 14.82 -3.98 -13.55
N LEU A 96 15.56 -3.13 -12.83
CA LEU A 96 16.74 -2.48 -13.40
C LEU A 96 17.83 -3.48 -13.82
N ASP A 97 18.06 -4.51 -13.00
CA ASP A 97 19.06 -5.54 -13.30
C ASP A 97 18.67 -6.40 -14.50
N GLN A 98 17.39 -6.77 -14.61
CA GLN A 98 16.90 -7.69 -15.63
C GLN A 98 16.50 -6.99 -16.94
N ASP A 99 15.78 -5.88 -16.84
CA ASP A 99 15.13 -5.20 -17.96
C ASP A 99 15.79 -3.86 -18.30
N GLY A 100 16.67 -3.34 -17.44
CA GLY A 100 17.36 -2.05 -17.64
C GLY A 100 16.48 -0.82 -17.38
N GLU A 101 15.21 -1.01 -17.03
CA GLU A 101 14.24 0.04 -16.75
C GLU A 101 13.24 -0.38 -15.66
N ILE A 102 12.71 0.59 -14.92
CA ILE A 102 11.64 0.36 -13.95
C ILE A 102 10.30 0.62 -14.63
N THR A 103 9.52 -0.43 -14.85
CA THR A 103 8.18 -0.34 -15.45
C THR A 103 7.07 -0.36 -14.39
N TYR A 104 7.31 -1.02 -13.26
CA TYR A 104 6.40 -1.14 -12.12
C TYR A 104 7.07 -0.57 -10.87
N PRO A 105 7.13 0.76 -10.72
CA PRO A 105 7.68 1.40 -9.54
C PRO A 105 6.77 1.23 -8.32
N ALA A 106 7.34 1.37 -7.13
CA ALA A 106 6.56 1.48 -5.91
C ALA A 106 5.65 2.72 -5.95
N LYS A 107 4.49 2.65 -5.29
CA LYS A 107 3.55 3.76 -5.20
C LYS A 107 4.09 4.80 -4.21
N ARG A 108 4.61 5.91 -4.72
CA ARG A 108 5.20 6.98 -3.90
C ARG A 108 4.13 8.02 -3.58
N ILE A 109 3.80 8.20 -2.29
CA ILE A 109 2.68 9.02 -1.83
C ILE A 109 3.14 9.95 -0.70
N ASP A 110 2.99 11.25 -0.95
CA ASP A 110 2.98 12.25 0.12
C ASP A 110 1.57 12.36 0.71
N VAL A 111 1.41 12.06 2.00
CA VAL A 111 0.09 11.99 2.64
C VAL A 111 -0.63 13.34 2.60
N GLY A 112 0.09 14.44 2.82
CA GLY A 112 -0.50 15.79 2.78
C GLY A 112 -1.07 16.12 1.40
N THR A 113 -0.28 15.87 0.36
CA THR A 113 -0.68 16.07 -1.05
C THR A 113 -1.88 15.20 -1.42
N PHE A 114 -1.82 13.90 -1.09
CA PHE A 114 -2.90 12.95 -1.37
C PHE A 114 -4.23 13.40 -0.75
N MET A 115 -4.22 13.85 0.50
CA MET A 115 -5.43 14.27 1.19
C MET A 115 -6.04 15.54 0.58
N LEU A 116 -5.20 16.49 0.14
CA LEU A 116 -5.66 17.69 -0.56
C LEU A 116 -6.35 17.36 -1.88
N GLU A 117 -5.78 16.46 -2.67
CA GLU A 117 -6.37 16.03 -3.95
C GLU A 117 -7.74 15.37 -3.73
N LYS A 118 -7.84 14.50 -2.72
CA LYS A 118 -9.12 13.85 -2.37
C LYS A 118 -10.19 14.82 -1.86
N GLU A 119 -9.80 15.92 -1.23
CA GLU A 119 -10.75 16.98 -0.86
C GLU A 119 -11.25 17.79 -2.06
N VAL A 120 -10.42 18.00 -3.08
CA VAL A 120 -10.81 18.69 -4.32
C VAL A 120 -11.78 17.84 -5.14
N GLU A 121 -11.50 16.55 -5.30
CA GLU A 121 -12.38 15.60 -6.01
C GLU A 121 -13.80 15.58 -5.42
N LYS A 122 -13.95 15.61 -4.09
CA LYS A 122 -15.26 15.61 -3.42
C LYS A 122 -16.09 16.86 -3.67
N LYS A 123 -15.48 17.96 -4.13
CA LYS A 123 -16.15 19.25 -4.38
C LYS A 123 -16.50 19.45 -5.86
N SER A 124 -16.04 18.59 -6.75
CA SER A 124 -16.37 18.60 -8.17
C SER A 124 -17.59 17.74 -8.48
#